data_AF-A0A4Y6UHA7-F1
#
_entry.id   AF-A0A4Y6UHA7-F1
#
_cell.length_a   1.000
_cell.length_b   1.000
_cell.length_c   1.000
_cell.angle_alpha   90.00
_cell.angle_beta   90.00
_cell.angle_gamma   90.00
#
_symmetry.space_group_name_H-M   'P 1'
#
loop_
_entity.id
_entity.type
_entity.pdbx_description
1 polymer ?
#
loop_
_entity_poly.entity_id
_entity_poly.type
_entity_poly.pdbx_seq_one_letter_code
_entity_poly.pdbx_strand_id
1 'polypeptide(L)'
;MANSFDPKELKILSDILALVIEEPKESASNILDTLRLRAKRNSITGGTLKNIFIQLANDQTRQDFKRQNAQLISRIHKLERELESSKNTLRSFQSAFHQSQQKNSSLQNDLLAQRVQRSWRYVTIIIGFAAGLLIGVASTEFYHTLTDKSPVDRSVYFR
;
A
#
# COMPACT_ATOMS: atom_id res chain seq x y z
N MET A 1 -33.09 22.72 -7.58
CA MET A 1 -33.92 22.87 -6.37
C MET A 1 -35.03 21.85 -6.46
N ALA A 2 -35.01 20.84 -5.58
CA ALA A 2 -36.00 19.78 -5.59
C ALA A 2 -37.32 20.31 -5.01
N ASN A 3 -38.24 20.73 -5.89
CA ASN A 3 -39.63 20.94 -5.50
C ASN A 3 -40.20 19.56 -5.13
N SER A 4 -40.14 19.21 -3.85
CA SER A 4 -40.86 18.07 -3.30
C SER A 4 -42.34 18.28 -3.59
N PHE A 5 -42.97 17.33 -4.27
CA PHE A 5 -44.41 17.37 -4.54
C PHE A 5 -45.19 17.52 -3.23
N ASP A 6 -46.12 18.49 -3.17
CA ASP A 6 -46.99 18.62 -2.00
C ASP A 6 -47.92 17.37 -1.96
N PRO A 7 -47.94 16.61 -0.85
CA PRO A 7 -48.81 15.45 -0.70
C PRO A 7 -50.29 15.75 -0.96
N LYS A 8 -50.75 16.99 -0.77
CA LYS A 8 -52.13 17.41 -1.05
C LYS A 8 -52.43 17.47 -2.56
N GLU A 9 -51.45 17.88 -3.36
CA GLU A 9 -51.58 18.00 -4.82
C GLU A 9 -51.52 16.62 -5.49
N LEU A 10 -50.61 15.77 -5.03
CA LEU A 10 -50.52 14.36 -5.45
C LEU A 10 -51.81 13.59 -5.18
N LYS A 11 -52.45 13.81 -4.03
CA LYS A 11 -53.73 13.18 -3.69
C LYS A 11 -54.85 13.59 -4.63
N ILE A 12 -54.92 14.88 -4.98
CA ILE A 12 -55.90 15.39 -5.96
C ILE A 12 -55.64 14.79 -7.34
N LEU A 13 -54.38 14.66 -7.75
CA LEU A 13 -54.01 14.05 -9.01
C LEU A 13 -54.40 12.57 -9.07
N SER A 14 -54.16 11.82 -7.99
CA SER A 14 -54.55 10.41 -7.86
C SER A 14 -56.07 10.23 -7.95
N ASP A 15 -56.86 11.09 -7.28
CA ASP A 15 -58.32 11.05 -7.33
C ASP A 15 -58.86 11.38 -8.74
N ILE A 16 -58.21 12.30 -9.48
CA ILE A 16 -58.54 12.60 -10.89
C ILE A 16 -58.28 11.40 -11.78
N LEU A 17 -57.12 10.75 -11.61
CA LEU A 17 -56.74 9.62 -12.43
C LEU A 17 -57.67 8.42 -12.17
N ALA A 18 -58.01 8.17 -10.91
CA ALA A 18 -58.99 7.15 -10.52
C ALA A 18 -60.36 7.44 -11.14
N LEU A 19 -60.86 8.69 -11.05
CA LEU A 19 -62.11 9.09 -11.69
C LEU A 19 -62.13 8.83 -13.21
N VAL A 20 -61.03 9.14 -13.89
CA VAL A 20 -60.90 8.95 -15.35
C VAL A 20 -60.84 7.47 -15.73
N ILE A 21 -60.36 6.60 -14.84
CA ILE A 21 -60.14 5.17 -15.11
C ILE A 21 -61.33 4.30 -14.67
N GLU A 22 -62.04 4.64 -13.60
CA GLU A 22 -62.94 3.70 -12.90
C GLU A 22 -64.47 3.92 -13.06
N GLU A 23 -65.00 5.08 -13.47
CA GLU A 23 -66.48 5.30 -13.43
C GLU A 23 -67.20 5.73 -14.74
N PRO A 24 -68.47 5.28 -14.94
CA PRO A 24 -69.33 5.70 -16.04
C PRO A 24 -69.90 7.13 -15.82
N LYS A 25 -70.17 7.81 -16.93
CA LYS A 25 -70.44 9.26 -17.08
C LYS A 25 -71.49 9.91 -16.13
N GLU A 26 -72.30 9.14 -15.43
CA GLU A 26 -73.38 9.64 -14.57
C GLU A 26 -72.90 10.06 -13.16
N SER A 27 -71.86 9.44 -12.61
CA SER A 27 -71.27 9.79 -11.29
C SER A 27 -70.18 10.85 -11.37
N ALA A 28 -69.65 11.11 -12.57
CA ALA A 28 -68.55 12.03 -12.80
C ALA A 28 -68.86 13.47 -12.38
N SER A 29 -70.12 13.94 -12.51
CA SER A 29 -70.49 15.33 -12.20
C SER A 29 -70.30 15.66 -10.71
N ASN A 30 -70.84 14.83 -9.81
CA ASN A 30 -70.77 15.09 -8.37
C ASN A 30 -69.31 15.02 -7.87
N ILE A 31 -68.53 14.08 -8.39
CA ILE A 31 -67.14 13.91 -7.95
C ILE A 31 -66.27 15.02 -8.56
N LEU A 32 -66.51 15.46 -9.80
CA LEU A 32 -65.85 16.64 -10.38
C LEU A 32 -66.11 17.91 -9.58
N ASP A 33 -67.32 18.09 -9.05
CA ASP A 33 -67.64 19.21 -8.16
C ASP A 33 -66.88 19.10 -6.83
N THR A 34 -66.80 17.91 -6.22
CA THR A 34 -65.98 17.72 -4.99
C THR A 34 -64.49 17.97 -5.24
N LEU A 35 -64.00 17.57 -6.41
CA LEU A 35 -62.62 17.78 -6.83
C LEU A 35 -62.34 19.26 -7.08
N ARG A 36 -63.25 19.96 -7.76
CA ARG A 36 -63.16 21.40 -8.00
C ARG A 36 -63.21 22.18 -6.69
N LEU A 37 -64.07 21.76 -5.76
CA LEU A 37 -64.15 22.35 -4.42
C LEU A 37 -62.84 22.16 -3.64
N ARG A 38 -62.24 20.96 -3.74
CA ARG A 38 -60.96 20.63 -3.09
C ARG A 38 -59.78 21.38 -3.71
N ALA A 39 -59.74 21.48 -5.03
CA ALA A 39 -58.73 22.27 -5.75
C ALA A 39 -58.84 23.75 -5.40
N LYS A 40 -60.06 24.31 -5.33
CA LYS A 40 -60.32 25.69 -4.91
C LYS A 40 -59.91 25.92 -3.45
N ARG A 41 -60.22 24.99 -2.55
CA ARG A 41 -59.82 25.06 -1.13
C ARG A 41 -58.31 25.06 -0.94
N ASN A 42 -57.59 24.38 -1.82
CA ASN A 42 -56.14 24.23 -1.76
C ASN A 42 -55.39 25.20 -2.71
N SER A 43 -56.08 26.12 -3.38
CA SER A 43 -55.50 27.07 -4.36
C SER A 43 -54.73 26.40 -5.51
N ILE A 44 -55.09 25.16 -5.87
CA ILE A 44 -54.42 24.40 -6.93
C ILE A 44 -55.05 24.76 -8.26
N THR A 45 -54.24 25.30 -9.17
CA THR A 45 -54.67 25.69 -10.51
C THR A 45 -54.44 24.57 -11.52
N GLY A 46 -55.18 24.59 -12.63
CA GLY A 46 -54.96 23.64 -13.74
C GLY A 46 -53.54 23.71 -14.33
N GLY A 47 -52.91 24.89 -14.29
CA GLY A 47 -51.50 25.05 -14.68
C GLY A 47 -50.54 24.35 -13.70
N THR A 48 -50.80 24.45 -12.41
CA THR A 48 -50.06 23.72 -11.37
C THR A 48 -50.17 22.20 -11.56
N LEU A 49 -51.38 21.68 -11.77
CA LEU A 49 -51.63 20.26 -12.05
C LEU A 49 -50.89 19.76 -13.29
N LYS A 50 -50.92 20.53 -14.39
CA LYS A 50 -50.19 20.22 -15.62
C LYS A 50 -48.69 20.17 -15.38
N ASN A 51 -48.15 21.15 -14.64
CA ASN A 51 -46.73 21.20 -14.31
C ASN A 51 -46.32 20.02 -13.42
N ILE A 52 -47.16 19.61 -12.46
CA ILE A 52 -46.93 18.41 -11.66
C ILE A 52 -46.91 17.16 -12.54
N PHE A 53 -47.84 17.03 -13.48
CA PHE A 53 -47.86 15.90 -14.43
C PHE A 53 -46.59 15.83 -15.28
N ILE A 54 -46.17 16.99 -15.82
CA ILE A 54 -44.95 17.10 -16.61
C ILE A 54 -43.73 16.77 -15.74
N GLN A 55 -43.66 17.29 -14.52
CA GLN A 55 -42.54 17.07 -13.61
C GLN A 55 -42.47 15.63 -13.09
N LEU A 56 -43.61 14.98 -12.86
CA LEU A 56 -43.72 13.58 -12.44
C LEU A 56 -43.39 12.64 -13.62
N ALA A 57 -43.82 12.98 -14.83
CA ALA A 57 -43.40 12.27 -16.04
C ALA A 57 -41.89 12.46 -16.33
N ASN A 58 -41.34 13.61 -15.94
CA ASN A 58 -39.93 13.93 -16.10
C ASN A 58 -39.07 13.49 -14.89
N ASP A 59 -39.41 12.35 -14.27
CA ASP A 59 -38.69 11.65 -13.19
C ASP A 59 -37.22 11.28 -13.51
N GLN A 60 -36.69 11.79 -14.63
CA GLN A 60 -35.29 11.79 -15.01
C GLN A 60 -34.38 12.20 -13.84
N THR A 61 -34.79 13.19 -13.03
CA THR A 61 -34.01 13.63 -11.87
C THR A 61 -33.78 12.54 -10.82
N ARG A 62 -34.74 11.62 -10.58
CA ARG A 62 -34.54 10.48 -9.68
C ARG A 62 -33.64 9.42 -10.31
N GLN A 63 -33.76 9.19 -11.62
CA GLN A 63 -32.88 8.28 -12.33
C GLN A 63 -31.44 8.79 -12.34
N ASP A 64 -31.25 10.09 -12.54
CA ASP A 64 -29.95 10.74 -12.52
C ASP A 64 -29.32 10.69 -11.13
N PHE A 65 -30.10 10.94 -10.08
CA PHE A 65 -29.61 10.78 -8.70
C PHE A 65 -29.18 9.32 -8.40
N LYS A 66 -29.97 8.33 -8.83
CA LYS A 66 -29.59 6.91 -8.70
C LYS A 66 -28.31 6.58 -9.47
N ARG A 67 -28.18 7.09 -10.70
CA ARG A 67 -26.97 6.92 -11.54
C ARG A 67 -25.75 7.58 -10.90
N GLN A 68 -25.89 8.81 -10.41
CA GLN A 68 -24.84 9.54 -9.71
C GLN A 68 -24.40 8.79 -8.45
N ASN A 69 -25.34 8.26 -7.66
CA ASN A 69 -25.03 7.50 -6.46
C ASN A 69 -24.31 6.17 -6.79
N ALA A 70 -24.77 5.44 -7.81
CA ALA A 70 -24.08 4.25 -8.31
C ALA A 70 -22.66 4.57 -8.83
N GLN A 71 -22.48 5.71 -9.51
CA GLN A 71 -21.18 6.19 -9.94
C GLN A 71 -20.26 6.53 -8.75
N LEU A 72 -20.78 7.19 -7.71
CA LEU A 72 -20.00 7.50 -6.50
C LEU A 72 -19.51 6.24 -5.81
N ILE A 73 -20.37 5.23 -5.63
CA ILE A 73 -20.00 3.92 -5.07
C ILE A 73 -18.92 3.25 -5.92
N SER A 74 -19.05 3.28 -7.25
CA SER A 74 -18.04 2.72 -8.14
C SER A 74 -16.67 3.41 -8.02
N ARG A 75 -16.66 4.73 -7.77
CA ARG A 75 -15.44 5.52 -7.56
C ARG A 75 -14.78 5.19 -6.23
N ILE A 76 -15.56 5.02 -5.16
CA ILE A 76 -15.05 4.59 -3.85
C ILE A 76 -14.33 3.25 -3.98
N HIS A 77 -14.97 2.26 -4.60
CA HIS A 77 -14.33 0.95 -4.81
C HIS A 77 -13.11 0.99 -5.74
N LYS A 78 -13.03 1.98 -6.63
CA LYS A 78 -11.84 2.19 -7.44
C LYS A 78 -10.69 2.75 -6.59
N LEU A 79 -10.97 3.75 -5.77
CA LEU A 79 -9.99 4.37 -4.87
C LEU A 79 -9.47 3.36 -3.82
N GLU A 80 -10.34 2.52 -3.27
CA GLU A 80 -9.94 1.45 -2.36
C GLU A 80 -8.95 0.48 -3.03
N ARG A 81 -9.23 0.07 -4.27
CA ARG A 81 -8.33 -0.81 -5.04
C ARG A 81 -7.01 -0.13 -5.37
N GLU A 82 -7.02 1.15 -5.72
CA GLU A 82 -5.80 1.92 -5.96
C GLU A 82 -4.95 2.05 -4.69
N LEU A 83 -5.58 2.25 -3.53
CA LEU A 83 -4.90 2.31 -2.23
C LEU A 83 -4.28 0.96 -1.86
N GLU A 84 -5.03 -0.13 -2.02
CA GLU A 84 -4.52 -1.49 -1.79
C GLU A 84 -3.33 -1.80 -2.72
N SER A 85 -3.43 -1.40 -3.99
CA SER A 85 -2.36 -1.55 -4.98
C SER A 85 -1.10 -0.76 -4.58
N SER A 86 -1.26 0.51 -4.19
CA SER A 86 -0.16 1.36 -3.73
C SER A 86 0.51 0.82 -2.45
N LYS A 87 -0.28 0.25 -1.54
CA LYS A 87 0.25 -0.41 -0.34
C LYS A 87 1.04 -1.66 -0.70
N ASN A 88 0.59 -2.44 -1.68
CA ASN A 88 1.29 -3.61 -2.15
C ASN A 88 2.61 -3.27 -2.86
N THR A 89 2.65 -2.18 -3.63
CA THR A 89 3.91 -1.70 -4.25
C THR A 89 4.88 -1.19 -3.19
N LEU A 90 4.42 -0.47 -2.16
CA LEU A 90 5.29 -0.08 -1.04
C LEU A 90 5.89 -1.29 -0.33
N ARG A 91 5.08 -2.32 -0.07
CA ARG A 91 5.56 -3.58 0.52
C ARG A 91 6.60 -4.28 -0.35
N SER A 92 6.41 -4.30 -1.67
CA SER A 92 7.39 -4.90 -2.58
C SER A 92 8.69 -4.12 -2.60
N PHE A 93 8.64 -2.78 -2.68
CA PHE A 93 9.84 -1.93 -2.58
C PHE A 93 10.58 -2.11 -1.25
N GLN A 94 9.85 -2.13 -0.14
CA GLN A 94 10.44 -2.36 1.19
C GLN A 94 11.13 -3.72 1.24
N SER A 95 10.50 -4.77 0.71
CA SER A 95 11.11 -6.11 0.67
C SER A 95 12.37 -6.16 -0.20
N ALA A 96 12.36 -5.50 -1.36
CA ALA A 96 13.52 -5.39 -2.24
C ALA A 96 14.67 -4.62 -1.57
N PHE A 97 14.36 -3.55 -0.83
CA PHE A 97 15.35 -2.79 -0.08
C PHE A 97 16.00 -3.64 1.03
N HIS A 98 15.19 -4.34 1.83
CA HIS A 98 15.72 -5.24 2.87
C HIS A 98 16.58 -6.35 2.27
N GLN A 99 16.15 -6.95 1.15
CA GLN A 99 16.93 -7.95 0.44
C GLN A 99 18.28 -7.37 -0.04
N SER A 100 18.28 -6.14 -0.56
CA SER A 100 19.50 -5.45 -0.99
C SER A 100 20.43 -5.14 0.20
N GLN A 101 19.88 -4.63 1.29
CA GLN A 101 20.64 -4.34 2.52
C GLN A 101 21.28 -5.61 3.10
N GLN A 102 20.53 -6.71 3.13
CA GLN A 102 21.03 -8.01 3.60
C GLN A 102 22.16 -8.53 2.70
N LYS A 103 22.01 -8.46 1.37
CA LYS A 103 23.07 -8.83 0.42
C LYS A 103 24.34 -7.99 0.59
N ASN A 104 24.19 -6.68 0.84
CA ASN A 104 25.35 -5.82 1.08
C ASN A 104 26.08 -6.20 2.38
N SER A 105 25.35 -6.57 3.43
CA SER A 105 25.95 -7.03 4.68
C SER A 105 26.67 -8.38 4.52
N SER A 106 26.10 -9.32 3.75
CA SER A 106 26.75 -10.60 3.48
C SER A 106 28.02 -10.41 2.66
N LEU A 107 27.99 -9.54 1.63
CA LEU A 107 29.19 -9.23 0.83
C LEU A 107 30.29 -8.58 1.67
N GLN A 108 29.95 -7.68 2.60
CA GLN A 108 30.96 -7.12 3.51
C GLN A 108 31.58 -8.19 4.39
N ASN A 109 30.78 -9.12 4.92
CA ASN A 109 31.29 -10.24 5.72
C ASN A 109 32.17 -11.17 4.88
N ASP A 110 31.78 -11.45 3.64
CA ASP A 110 32.58 -12.27 2.72
C ASP A 110 33.91 -11.60 2.39
N LEU A 111 33.92 -10.28 2.16
CA LEU A 111 35.16 -9.51 1.95
C LEU A 111 36.07 -9.51 3.18
N LEU A 112 35.50 -9.42 4.38
CA LEU A 112 36.26 -9.51 5.63
C LEU A 112 36.84 -10.93 5.81
N ALA A 113 36.04 -11.96 5.59
CA ALA A 113 36.49 -13.35 5.66
C ALA A 113 37.62 -13.61 4.63
N GLN A 114 37.47 -13.10 3.41
CA GLN A 114 38.47 -13.24 2.35
C GLN A 114 39.75 -12.47 2.67
N ARG A 115 39.65 -11.27 3.26
CA ARG A 115 40.82 -10.49 3.72
C ARG A 115 41.57 -11.22 4.83
N VAL A 116 40.86 -11.76 5.82
CA VAL A 116 41.47 -12.51 6.95
C VAL A 116 42.21 -13.74 6.44
N GLN A 117 41.60 -14.52 5.53
CA GLN A 117 42.21 -15.74 5.01
C GLN A 117 43.47 -15.47 4.16
N ARG A 118 43.47 -14.40 3.35
CA ARG A 118 44.63 -14.05 2.53
C ARG A 118 45.81 -13.57 3.37
N SER A 119 45.57 -12.77 4.41
CA SER A 119 46.64 -12.29 5.30
C SER A 119 47.26 -13.41 6.14
N TRP A 120 46.46 -14.38 6.62
CA TRP A 120 46.99 -15.49 7.42
C TRP A 120 48.02 -16.34 6.68
N ARG A 121 47.81 -16.59 5.38
CA ARG A 121 48.76 -17.37 4.56
C ARG A 121 50.16 -16.74 4.48
N TYR A 122 50.23 -15.42 4.32
CA TYR A 122 51.52 -14.73 4.28
C TYR A 122 52.20 -14.73 5.66
N VAL A 123 51.44 -14.53 6.73
CA VAL A 123 51.95 -14.57 8.11
C VAL A 123 52.54 -15.94 8.45
N THR A 124 51.86 -17.04 8.08
CA THR A 124 52.37 -18.40 8.33
C THR A 124 53.67 -18.69 7.60
N ILE A 125 53.84 -18.18 6.38
CA ILE A 125 55.07 -18.35 5.60
C ILE A 125 56.23 -17.58 6.26
N ILE A 126 55.99 -16.33 6.67
CA ILE A 126 57.01 -15.49 7.31
C ILE A 126 57.45 -16.09 8.64
N ILE A 127 56.50 -16.55 9.48
CA ILE A 127 56.83 -17.19 10.77
C ILE A 127 57.62 -18.48 10.56
N GLY A 128 57.21 -19.32 9.60
CA GLY A 128 57.94 -20.54 9.26
C GLY A 128 59.38 -20.26 8.81
N PHE A 129 59.57 -19.23 7.97
CA PHE A 129 60.89 -18.81 7.52
C PHE A 129 61.74 -18.28 8.68
N ALA A 130 61.17 -17.46 9.56
CA ALA A 130 61.86 -16.92 10.73
C ALA A 130 62.26 -18.02 11.73
N ALA A 131 61.36 -18.98 12.00
CA ALA A 131 61.64 -20.12 12.87
C ALA A 131 62.74 -21.02 12.27
N GLY A 132 62.69 -21.26 10.95
CA GLY A 132 63.75 -21.99 10.25
C GLY A 132 65.11 -21.30 10.33
N LEU A 133 65.14 -19.97 10.18
CA LEU A 133 66.36 -19.17 10.33
C LEU A 133 66.95 -19.27 11.73
N LEU A 134 66.11 -19.17 12.77
CA LEU A 134 66.55 -19.28 14.16
C LEU A 134 67.12 -20.66 14.48
N ILE A 135 66.47 -21.72 14.00
CA ILE A 135 66.97 -23.10 14.14
C ILE A 135 68.30 -23.27 13.41
N GLY A 136 68.45 -22.68 12.21
CA GLY A 136 69.70 -22.73 11.44
C GLY A 136 70.88 -22.03 12.15
N VAL A 137 70.64 -20.85 12.73
CA VAL A 137 71.67 -20.12 13.51
C VAL A 137 72.06 -20.90 14.76
N ALA A 138 71.08 -21.39 15.52
CA ALA A 138 71.35 -22.18 16.72
C ALA A 138 72.12 -23.48 16.41
N SER A 139 71.80 -24.13 15.29
CA SER A 139 72.51 -25.35 14.84
C SER A 139 73.97 -25.07 14.49
N THR A 140 74.25 -23.90 13.92
CA THR A 140 75.61 -23.49 13.55
C THR A 140 76.49 -23.23 14.77
N GLU A 141 75.97 -22.52 15.77
CA GLU A 141 76.67 -22.25 17.04
C GLU A 141 76.96 -23.55 17.83
N PHE A 142 76.01 -24.48 17.82
CA PHE A 142 76.19 -25.79 18.47
C PHE A 142 77.32 -26.62 17.84
N TYR A 143 77.44 -26.58 16.51
CA TYR A 143 78.50 -27.30 15.80
C TYR A 143 79.89 -26.72 16.06
N HIS A 144 80.00 -25.39 16.12
CA HIS A 144 81.26 -24.72 16.48
C HIS A 144 81.68 -25.05 17.91
N THR A 145 80.76 -25.03 18.86
CA THR A 145 81.03 -25.39 20.27
C THR A 145 81.51 -26.84 20.44
N LEU A 146 81.01 -27.76 19.60
CA LEU A 146 81.44 -29.16 19.64
C LEU A 146 82.80 -29.40 18.95
N THR A 147 83.20 -28.51 18.04
CA THR A 147 84.40 -28.69 17.21
C THR A 147 85.60 -27.88 17.70
N ASP A 148 85.39 -26.80 18.48
CA ASP A 148 86.48 -26.00 19.01
C ASP A 148 87.19 -26.70 20.18
N LYS A 149 88.46 -27.07 19.95
CA LYS A 149 89.35 -27.60 20.99
C LYS A 149 89.88 -26.46 21.86
N SER A 150 89.57 -26.51 23.14
CA SER A 150 90.04 -25.60 24.18
C SER A 150 91.57 -25.41 24.12
N PRO A 151 92.10 -24.18 23.98
CA PRO A 151 93.52 -23.93 24.08
C PRO A 151 93.97 -24.06 25.54
N VAL A 152 94.95 -24.94 25.77
CA VAL A 152 95.59 -25.18 27.07
C VAL A 152 96.27 -23.89 27.54
N ASP A 153 95.77 -23.31 28.62
CA ASP A 153 96.32 -22.10 29.23
C ASP A 153 97.64 -22.41 29.93
N ARG A 154 98.73 -21.80 29.45
CA ARG A 154 100.13 -21.99 29.89
C ARG A 154 100.55 -20.98 30.97
N SER A 155 99.61 -20.30 31.62
CA SER A 155 99.90 -19.24 32.60
C SER A 155 100.35 -19.72 33.99
N VAL A 156 100.58 -21.03 34.20
CA VAL A 156 100.97 -21.59 35.52
C VAL A 156 102.50 -21.64 35.77
N TYR A 157 103.35 -21.23 34.81
CA TYR A 157 104.82 -21.37 34.93
C TYR A 157 105.61 -20.08 35.18
N PHE A 158 105.07 -19.12 35.93
CA PHE A 158 105.90 -18.06 36.51
C PHE A 158 105.54 -17.86 37.99
N ARG A 159 106.19 -18.64 38.84
CA ARG A 159 106.39 -18.33 40.26
C ARG A 159 107.80 -18.72 40.66
#